data_AF-A0A7K3QMS1-F1
#
_entry.id   AF-A0A7K3QMS1-F1
#
_cell.length_a   1.000
_cell.length_b   1.000
_cell.length_c   1.000
_cell.angle_alpha   90.00
_cell.angle_beta   90.00
_cell.angle_gamma   90.00
#
_symmetry.space_group_name_H-M   'P 1'
#
loop_
_entity.id
_entity.type
_entity.pdbx_description
1 polymer ?
#
loop_
_entity_poly.entity_id
_entity_poly.type
_entity_poly.pdbx_seq_one_letter_code
_entity_poly.pdbx_strand_id
1 'polypeptide(L)'
;MSAAVVLSKGDLRAVTAFAAACAETVLGIFEADQPEDLRPRDAIGAAWAFARGGERGKALRDTAWAALKAARSAHTAAGREAARA
;
A
#
# COMPACT_ATOMS: atom_id res chain seq x y z
N MET A 1 25.47 -7.32 15.58
CA MET A 1 24.68 -6.09 15.77
C MET A 1 24.49 -5.44 14.41
N SER A 2 23.25 -5.28 13.96
CA SER A 2 23.00 -4.61 12.67
C SER A 2 23.15 -3.10 12.86
N ALA A 3 23.89 -2.42 11.98
CA ALA A 3 23.98 -0.97 12.00
C ALA A 3 22.64 -0.36 11.58
N ALA A 4 22.14 0.63 12.32
CA ALA A 4 20.90 1.31 11.99
C ALA A 4 21.05 2.06 10.66
N VAL A 5 20.19 1.75 9.68
CA VAL A 5 20.13 2.49 8.41
C VAL A 5 19.20 3.68 8.60
N VAL A 6 19.77 4.89 8.58
CA VAL A 6 18.99 6.13 8.59
C VAL A 6 18.52 6.43 7.18
N LEU A 7 17.20 6.48 6.97
CA LEU A 7 16.59 6.77 5.67
C LEU A 7 16.27 8.26 5.55
N SER A 8 16.72 8.88 4.45
CA SER A 8 16.29 10.22 4.06
C SER A 8 14.85 10.22 3.55
N LYS A 9 14.23 11.41 3.39
CA LYS A 9 12.90 11.52 2.74
C LYS A 9 12.94 11.00 1.29
N GLY A 10 14.10 11.13 0.61
CA GLY A 10 14.31 10.56 -0.72
C GLY A 10 14.29 9.04 -0.71
N ASP A 11 15.00 8.41 0.23
CA ASP A 11 15.01 6.95 0.37
C ASP A 11 13.63 6.41 0.70
N LEU A 12 12.90 7.10 1.60
CA LEU A 12 11.52 6.73 1.93
C LEU A 12 10.60 6.80 0.71
N ARG A 13 10.77 7.79 -0.16
CA ARG A 13 10.01 7.89 -1.42
C ARG A 13 10.37 6.76 -2.38
N ALA A 14 11.65 6.44 -2.52
CA ALA A 14 12.10 5.33 -3.37
C ALA A 14 11.55 3.97 -2.89
N VAL A 15 11.62 3.70 -1.58
CA VAL A 15 11.05 2.48 -0.98
C VAL A 15 9.53 2.44 -1.16
N THR A 16 8.85 3.58 -0.97
CA THR A 16 7.39 3.64 -1.16
C THR A 16 7.00 3.41 -2.63
N ALA A 17 7.76 3.95 -3.58
CA ALA A 17 7.53 3.71 -5.01
C ALA A 17 7.68 2.22 -5.36
N PHE A 18 8.72 1.58 -4.83
CA PHE A 18 8.94 0.15 -5.01
C PHE A 18 7.78 -0.67 -4.42
N ALA A 19 7.38 -0.38 -3.18
CA ALA A 19 6.27 -1.08 -2.53
C ALA A 19 4.94 -0.88 -3.30
N ALA A 20 4.64 0.35 -3.74
CA ALA A 20 3.46 0.63 -4.54
C ALA A 20 3.44 -0.14 -5.86
N ALA A 21 4.58 -0.20 -6.56
CA ALA A 21 4.71 -0.98 -7.79
C ALA A 21 4.49 -2.48 -7.54
N CYS A 22 5.01 -3.04 -6.44
CA CYS A 22 4.75 -4.43 -6.07
C CYS A 22 3.25 -4.67 -5.78
N ALA A 23 2.62 -3.81 -4.98
CA ALA A 23 1.22 -3.93 -4.62
C ALA A 23 0.28 -3.82 -5.85
N GLU A 24 0.61 -2.96 -6.82
CA GLU A 24 -0.13 -2.86 -8.09
C GLU A 24 -0.18 -4.19 -8.86
N THR A 25 0.88 -5.00 -8.82
CA THR A 25 0.92 -6.28 -9.55
C THR A 25 -0.10 -7.30 -9.03
N VAL A 26 -0.52 -7.18 -7.77
CA VAL A 26 -1.46 -8.10 -7.12
C VAL A 26 -2.83 -7.46 -6.87
N LEU A 27 -2.98 -6.15 -7.06
CA LEU A 27 -4.22 -5.42 -6.79
C LEU A 27 -5.45 -6.05 -7.48
N GLY A 28 -5.30 -6.50 -8.73
CA GLY A 28 -6.39 -7.14 -9.48
C GLY A 28 -6.93 -8.42 -8.83
N ILE A 29 -6.13 -9.11 -8.01
CA ILE A 29 -6.57 -10.29 -7.23
C ILE A 29 -7.59 -9.86 -6.17
N PHE A 30 -7.32 -8.77 -5.46
CA PHE A 30 -8.27 -8.24 -4.47
C PHE A 30 -9.51 -7.67 -5.15
N GLU A 31 -9.35 -6.92 -6.23
CA GLU A 31 -10.48 -6.29 -6.93
C GLU A 31 -11.42 -7.32 -7.58
N ALA A 32 -10.90 -8.46 -8.03
CA ALA A 32 -11.74 -9.56 -8.49
C ALA A 32 -12.55 -10.20 -7.35
N ASP A 33 -12.02 -10.21 -6.12
CA ASP A 33 -12.67 -10.78 -4.93
C ASP A 33 -13.66 -9.79 -4.28
N GLN A 34 -13.32 -8.50 -4.29
CA GLN A 34 -14.08 -7.40 -3.67
C GLN A 34 -14.12 -6.16 -4.58
N PRO A 35 -14.90 -6.17 -5.67
CA PRO A 35 -14.88 -5.12 -6.70
C PRO A 35 -15.32 -3.73 -6.22
N GLU A 36 -16.17 -3.69 -5.18
CA GLU A 36 -16.69 -2.43 -4.62
C GLU A 36 -15.80 -1.85 -3.51
N ASP A 37 -14.73 -2.55 -3.11
CA ASP A 37 -13.83 -2.12 -2.04
C ASP A 37 -12.57 -1.46 -2.59
N LEU A 38 -12.56 -0.13 -2.61
CA LEU A 38 -11.47 0.65 -3.18
C LEU A 38 -10.26 0.83 -2.24
N ARG A 39 -10.33 0.33 -0.99
CA ARG A 39 -9.34 0.67 0.04
C ARG A 39 -7.89 0.30 -0.33
N PRO A 40 -7.58 -0.87 -0.94
CA PRO A 40 -6.22 -1.17 -1.39
C PRO A 40 -5.75 -0.28 -2.55
N ARG A 41 -6.65 0.03 -3.50
CA ARG A 41 -6.35 0.96 -4.60
C ARG A 41 -6.04 2.37 -4.08
N ASP A 42 -6.82 2.85 -3.10
CA ASP A 42 -6.59 4.15 -2.47
C ASP A 42 -5.26 4.20 -1.71
N ALA A 43 -4.85 3.10 -1.08
CA ALA A 43 -3.55 2.99 -0.42
C ALA A 43 -2.39 3.10 -1.40
N ILE A 44 -2.47 2.40 -2.53
CA ILE A 44 -1.50 2.51 -3.63
C ILE A 44 -1.47 3.94 -4.19
N GLY A 45 -2.63 4.56 -4.40
CA GLY A 45 -2.71 5.95 -4.85
C GLY A 45 -2.03 6.94 -3.90
N ALA A 46 -2.27 6.80 -2.59
CA ALA A 46 -1.61 7.61 -1.58
C ALA A 46 -0.08 7.37 -1.53
N ALA A 47 0.35 6.11 -1.69
CA ALA A 47 1.76 5.74 -1.78
C ALA A 47 2.44 6.44 -2.96
N TRP A 48 1.82 6.42 -4.15
CA TRP A 48 2.33 7.12 -5.32
C TRP A 48 2.36 8.64 -5.15
N ALA A 49 1.34 9.22 -4.54
CA ALA A 49 1.31 10.66 -4.27
C ALA A 49 2.52 11.09 -3.44
N PHE A 50 2.86 10.34 -2.39
CA PHE A 50 4.07 10.61 -1.60
C PHE A 50 5.36 10.36 -2.38
N ALA A 51 5.46 9.21 -3.05
CA ALA A 51 6.63 8.84 -3.83
C ALA A 51 7.00 9.90 -4.89
N ARG A 52 6.00 10.53 -5.50
CA ARG A 52 6.15 11.54 -6.57
C ARG A 52 6.38 12.97 -6.06
N GLY A 53 6.60 13.17 -4.77
CA GLY A 53 6.92 14.50 -4.23
C GLY A 53 5.92 15.03 -3.22
N GLY A 54 4.79 14.34 -3.01
CA GLY A 54 3.81 14.70 -2.00
C GLY A 54 4.35 14.64 -0.57
N GLU A 55 3.53 15.13 0.35
CA GLU A 55 3.87 15.15 1.76
C GLU A 55 3.64 13.80 2.43
N ARG A 56 4.52 13.46 3.36
CA ARG A 56 4.31 12.31 4.23
C ARG A 56 3.29 12.73 5.29
N GLY A 57 2.19 12.00 5.41
CA GLY A 57 1.13 12.51 6.26
C GLY A 57 0.03 11.53 6.61
N LYS A 58 -1.06 12.11 7.12
CA LYS A 58 -2.25 11.40 7.57
C LYS A 58 -2.85 10.53 6.47
N ALA A 59 -2.93 11.02 5.23
CA ALA A 59 -3.47 10.28 4.09
C ALA A 59 -2.80 8.90 3.92
N LEU A 60 -1.46 8.84 3.86
CA LEU A 60 -0.72 7.58 3.78
C LEU A 60 -1.05 6.61 4.90
N ARG A 61 -1.15 7.11 6.14
CA ARG A 61 -1.44 6.26 7.31
C ARG A 61 -2.85 5.73 7.26
N ASP A 62 -3.82 6.59 6.97
CA ASP A 62 -5.23 6.24 6.98
C ASP A 62 -5.55 5.22 5.88
N THR A 63 -5.03 5.41 4.67
CA THR A 63 -5.27 4.48 3.56
C THR A 63 -4.54 3.15 3.78
N ALA A 64 -3.31 3.16 4.30
CA ALA A 64 -2.62 1.92 4.69
C ALA A 64 -3.42 1.11 5.73
N TRP A 65 -3.95 1.77 6.77
CA TRP A 65 -4.82 1.10 7.75
C TRP A 65 -6.14 0.62 7.14
N ALA A 66 -6.69 1.36 6.18
CA ALA A 66 -7.91 0.97 5.48
C ALA A 66 -7.69 -0.30 4.63
N ALA A 67 -6.58 -0.40 3.89
CA ALA A 67 -6.20 -1.59 3.12
C ALA A 67 -6.00 -2.81 4.04
N LEU A 68 -5.31 -2.66 5.17
CA LEU A 68 -5.16 -3.72 6.16
C LEU A 68 -6.50 -4.19 6.75
N LYS A 69 -7.48 -3.29 6.88
CA LYS A 69 -8.85 -3.66 7.28
C LYS A 69 -9.59 -4.36 6.13
N ALA A 70 -9.38 -3.94 4.89
CA ALA A 70 -9.96 -4.58 3.70
C ALA A 70 -9.54 -6.04 3.55
N ALA A 71 -8.29 -6.35 3.91
CA ALA A 71 -7.79 -7.72 3.96
C ALA A 71 -8.67 -8.65 4.84
N ARG A 72 -9.30 -8.12 5.90
CA ARG A 72 -10.19 -8.92 6.77
C ARG A 72 -11.56 -9.18 6.13
N SER A 73 -11.93 -8.38 5.14
CA SER A 73 -13.18 -8.51 4.39
C SER A 73 -13.04 -9.43 3.18
N ALA A 74 -11.84 -9.67 2.66
CA ALA A 74 -11.61 -10.54 1.50
C ALA A 74 -12.19 -11.96 1.70
N HIS A 75 -12.86 -12.49 0.68
CA HIS A 75 -13.45 -13.84 0.74
C HIS A 75 -12.41 -14.92 0.49
N THR A 76 -11.34 -14.58 -0.22
CA THR A 76 -10.26 -15.51 -0.57
C THR A 76 -8.98 -15.22 0.21
N ALA A 77 -8.16 -16.26 0.39
CA ALA A 77 -6.82 -16.09 0.97
C ALA A 77 -5.93 -15.20 0.07
N ALA A 78 -6.03 -15.37 -1.25
CA ALA A 78 -5.27 -14.57 -2.20
C ALA A 78 -5.67 -13.08 -2.17
N GLY A 79 -6.98 -12.78 -2.12
CA GLY A 79 -7.47 -11.42 -1.96
C GLY A 79 -7.00 -10.79 -0.66
N ARG A 80 -7.03 -11.54 0.46
CA ARG A 80 -6.52 -11.05 1.75
C ARG A 80 -5.05 -10.66 1.68
N GLU A 81 -4.19 -11.50 1.10
CA GLU A 81 -2.77 -11.17 1.00
C GLU A 81 -2.50 -10.07 -0.02
N ALA A 82 -3.26 -10.00 -1.11
CA ALA A 82 -3.18 -8.89 -2.07
C ALA A 82 -3.53 -7.54 -1.42
N ALA A 83 -4.52 -7.49 -0.52
CA ALA A 83 -4.84 -6.28 0.25
C ALA A 83 -3.80 -5.89 1.32
N ARG A 84 -2.88 -6.80 1.67
CA ARG A 84 -1.80 -6.55 2.64
C ARG A 84 -0.48 -6.14 2.00
N ALA A 85 -0.32 -6.37 0.70
CA ALA A 85 0.86 -5.99 -0.07
C ALA A 85 1.06 -4.46 -0.03
#